data_AF-Q61925-F1
#
_entry.id   AF-Q61925-F1
#
_cell.length_a   1.000
_cell.length_b   1.000
_cell.length_c   1.000
_cell.angle_alpha   90.00
_cell.angle_beta   90.00
_cell.angle_gamma   90.00
#
_symmetry.space_group_name_H-M   'P 1'
#
loop_
_entity.id
_entity.type
_entity.pdbx_description
1 polymer ?
#
loop_
_entity_poly.entity_id
_entity_poly.type
_entity_poly.pdbx_seq_one_letter_code
_entity_poly.pdbx_strand_id
1 'polypeptide(L)'
;MWQRENVAYSPGSEKSSCPGVRRSKRISQKGYAVLYNEVWAFEKQYRGRELPGFVNYKTFENIIRRQIKTLEEPAIEMLHTVTEIVRAAFTSVSEKNFSEFYNLHRTTKSKLEDIRLEQEKEAEMSIRLHFKMEQIIYCQDQIYRGALQKVREEEAEEEKKTKHGTSSSSQSQDLQTSSMAEIFQHLNAYRQEAHNRISSHVPLIIQYFILKMFAERLQKGMLQLLQDKDSCSWLLKEQSDTSEKRKFLKERLARLAQARRRLAKFPG
;
A
#
# COMPACT_ATOMS: atom_id res chain seq x y z
N MET A 1 -51.62 -27.85 15.64
CA MET A 1 -51.00 -29.05 15.04
C MET A 1 -49.64 -28.60 14.52
N TRP A 2 -48.60 -28.76 15.34
CA TRP A 2 -47.57 -29.81 15.21
C TRP A 2 -46.67 -29.52 13.99
N GLN A 3 -45.34 -29.41 14.05
CA GLN A 3 -44.37 -29.62 15.12
C GLN A 3 -43.00 -29.11 14.62
N ARG A 4 -42.11 -28.80 15.57
CA ARG A 4 -40.70 -28.44 15.39
C ARG A 4 -39.89 -29.55 14.71
N GLU A 5 -38.92 -29.16 13.89
CA GLU A 5 -37.60 -29.81 13.86
C GLU A 5 -36.52 -28.74 14.04
N ASN A 6 -35.88 -28.80 15.21
CA ASN A 6 -34.66 -28.11 15.55
C ASN A 6 -33.48 -28.92 14.99
N VAL A 7 -32.73 -28.35 14.05
CA VAL A 7 -31.37 -28.84 13.74
C VAL A 7 -30.38 -27.90 14.42
N ALA A 8 -29.74 -28.43 15.46
CA ALA A 8 -28.69 -27.76 16.22
C ALA A 8 -27.44 -27.60 15.36
N TYR A 9 -27.01 -26.34 15.14
CA TYR A 9 -25.72 -26.03 14.53
C TYR A 9 -24.64 -26.02 15.62
N SER A 10 -23.75 -27.01 15.59
CA SER A 10 -22.55 -27.04 16.45
C SER A 10 -21.44 -26.21 15.80
N PRO A 11 -20.73 -25.32 16.52
CA PRO A 11 -19.56 -24.65 15.99
C PRO A 11 -18.36 -25.61 16.01
N GLY A 12 -18.10 -26.24 14.87
CA GLY A 12 -16.87 -26.98 14.62
C GLY A 12 -15.67 -26.05 14.66
N SER A 13 -14.70 -26.41 15.50
CA SER A 13 -13.41 -25.77 15.66
C SER A 13 -12.53 -25.97 14.43
N GLU A 14 -12.55 -25.02 13.49
CA GLU A 14 -11.50 -24.90 12.47
C GLU A 14 -10.58 -23.72 12.83
N LYS A 15 -9.45 -24.05 13.46
CA LYS A 15 -8.30 -23.14 13.55
C LYS A 15 -7.70 -23.00 12.16
N SER A 16 -8.29 -22.13 11.32
CA SER A 16 -7.67 -21.68 10.08
C SER A 16 -6.48 -20.79 10.43
N SER A 17 -5.30 -21.42 10.50
CA SER A 17 -4.05 -20.74 10.75
C SER A 17 -3.63 -19.95 9.50
N CYS A 18 -4.10 -18.71 9.37
CA CYS A 18 -3.69 -17.77 8.33
C CYS A 18 -2.14 -17.65 8.24
N PRO A 19 -1.52 -17.94 7.09
CA PRO A 19 -0.06 -17.87 6.92
C PRO A 19 0.51 -16.47 7.16
N GLY A 20 -0.27 -15.41 6.89
CA GLY A 20 0.12 -14.01 7.07
C GLY A 20 0.38 -13.62 8.53
N VAL A 21 -0.38 -14.18 9.48
CA VAL A 21 -0.26 -13.84 10.91
C VAL A 21 1.03 -14.44 11.49
N ARG A 22 1.39 -15.67 11.11
CA ARG A 22 2.65 -16.31 11.53
C ARG A 22 3.88 -15.62 10.94
N ARG A 23 3.78 -15.12 9.70
CA ARG A 23 4.87 -14.41 9.02
C ARG A 23 5.13 -13.04 9.66
N SER A 24 4.07 -12.29 9.96
CA SER A 24 4.15 -11.01 10.69
C SER A 24 4.75 -11.16 12.10
N LYS A 25 4.33 -12.19 12.85
CA LYS A 25 4.88 -12.48 14.19
C LYS A 25 6.39 -12.81 14.17
N ARG A 26 6.88 -13.56 13.17
CA ARG A 26 8.31 -13.89 13.02
C ARG A 26 9.16 -12.69 12.61
N ILE A 27 8.63 -11.78 11.79
CA ILE A 27 9.32 -10.55 11.38
C ILE A 27 9.45 -9.60 12.58
N SER A 28 8.39 -9.50 13.39
CA SER A 28 8.39 -8.72 14.64
C SER A 28 9.43 -9.25 15.64
N GLN A 29 9.52 -10.57 15.86
CA GLN A 29 10.51 -11.18 16.76
C GLN A 29 11.97 -10.99 16.27
N LYS A 30 12.22 -11.07 14.96
CA LYS A 30 13.56 -10.78 14.40
C LYS A 30 13.95 -9.31 14.57
N GLY A 31 13.02 -8.39 14.32
CA GLY A 31 13.24 -6.96 14.53
C GLY A 31 13.56 -6.62 15.98
N TYR A 32 12.85 -7.25 16.92
CA TYR A 32 13.08 -7.07 18.36
C TYR A 32 14.48 -7.56 18.79
N ALA A 33 14.94 -8.71 18.28
CA ALA A 33 16.28 -9.22 18.59
C ALA A 33 17.41 -8.34 18.04
N VAL A 34 17.24 -7.75 16.85
CA VAL A 34 18.21 -6.81 16.27
C VAL A 34 18.29 -5.53 17.12
N LEU A 35 17.13 -4.99 17.50
CA LEU A 35 17.00 -3.87 18.42
C LEU A 35 17.69 -4.14 19.77
N TYR A 36 17.43 -5.30 20.35
CA TYR A 36 18.04 -5.76 21.60
C TYR A 36 19.55 -5.75 21.53
N ASN A 37 20.11 -6.34 20.48
CA ASN A 37 21.55 -6.42 20.29
C ASN A 37 22.21 -5.04 20.04
N GLU A 38 21.53 -4.14 19.33
CA GLU A 38 22.02 -2.77 19.11
C GLU A 38 22.10 -2.01 20.43
N VAL A 39 21.02 -1.97 21.21
CA VAL A 39 21.02 -1.30 22.52
C VAL A 39 22.05 -1.91 23.46
N TRP A 40 22.17 -3.25 23.48
CA TRP A 40 23.15 -3.95 24.31
C TRP A 40 24.60 -3.57 23.97
N ALA A 41 24.93 -3.54 22.68
CA ALA A 41 26.26 -3.17 22.21
C ALA A 41 26.59 -1.72 22.60
N PHE A 42 25.62 -0.82 22.47
CA PHE A 42 25.78 0.59 22.85
C PHE A 42 25.95 0.76 24.36
N GLU A 43 25.09 0.14 25.17
CA GLU A 43 25.18 0.23 26.63
C GLU A 43 26.55 -0.25 27.12
N LYS A 44 27.05 -1.37 26.57
CA LYS A 44 28.39 -1.90 26.90
C LYS A 44 29.52 -0.95 26.50
N GLN A 45 29.42 -0.30 25.34
CA GLN A 45 30.47 0.59 24.82
C GLN A 45 30.61 1.89 25.63
N TYR A 46 29.53 2.38 26.21
CA TYR A 46 29.50 3.67 26.94
C TYR A 46 29.35 3.51 28.46
N ARG A 47 29.54 2.30 29.00
CA ARG A 47 29.52 2.05 30.45
C ARG A 47 30.48 2.98 31.20
N GLY A 48 29.99 3.56 32.29
CA GLY A 48 30.76 4.48 33.15
C GLY A 48 30.84 5.92 32.64
N ARG A 49 30.34 6.21 31.43
CA ARG A 49 30.10 7.58 30.94
C ARG A 49 28.64 7.99 31.06
N GLU A 50 27.73 7.04 30.87
CA GLU A 50 26.28 7.25 30.94
C GLU A 50 25.71 6.62 32.22
N LEU A 51 24.70 7.26 32.81
CA LEU A 51 24.00 6.76 33.99
C LEU A 51 23.02 5.64 33.59
N PRO A 52 22.84 4.58 34.41
CA PRO A 52 21.79 3.59 34.19
C PRO A 52 20.41 4.25 34.08
N GLY A 53 19.59 3.79 33.12
CA GLY A 53 18.27 4.36 32.80
C GLY A 53 18.29 5.62 31.91
N PHE A 54 19.42 6.31 31.81
CA PHE A 54 19.56 7.47 30.92
C PHE A 54 20.08 7.04 29.55
N VAL A 55 19.21 7.16 28.54
CA VAL A 55 19.61 6.93 27.14
C VAL A 55 20.31 8.17 26.62
N ASN A 56 21.55 8.03 26.14
CA ASN A 56 22.16 9.09 25.36
C ASN A 56 21.29 9.37 24.12
N TYR A 57 20.80 10.61 24.00
CA TYR A 57 19.92 11.00 22.91
C TYR A 57 20.52 10.71 21.53
N LYS A 58 21.84 10.82 21.36
CA LYS A 58 22.52 10.48 20.10
C LYS A 58 22.44 8.99 19.78
N THR A 59 22.51 8.13 20.81
CA THR A 59 22.37 6.68 20.64
C THR A 59 20.96 6.32 20.22
N PHE A 60 19.97 6.86 20.94
CA PHE A 60 18.56 6.75 20.58
C PHE A 60 18.34 7.18 19.13
N GLU A 61 18.92 8.33 18.77
CA GLU A 61 18.75 8.92 17.46
C GLU A 61 19.32 8.07 16.33
N ASN A 62 20.52 7.53 16.52
CA ASN A 62 21.17 6.68 15.54
C ASN A 62 20.41 5.37 15.31
N ILE A 63 19.86 4.75 16.35
CA ILE A 63 19.08 3.50 16.25
C ILE A 63 17.81 3.75 15.44
N ILE A 64 17.03 4.76 15.80
CA ILE A 64 15.77 5.09 15.12
C ILE A 64 16.00 5.46 13.65
N ARG A 65 16.98 6.32 13.36
CA ARG A 65 17.33 6.71 11.99
C ARG A 65 17.65 5.51 11.11
N ARG A 66 18.45 4.57 11.64
CA ARG A 66 18.81 3.34 10.92
C ARG A 66 17.57 2.52 10.57
N GLN A 67 16.63 2.36 11.49
CA GLN A 67 15.39 1.63 11.23
C GLN A 67 14.51 2.31 10.19
N ILE A 68 14.29 3.62 10.33
CA ILE A 68 13.49 4.39 9.36
C ILE A 68 14.09 4.27 7.96
N LYS A 69 15.42 4.32 7.85
CA LYS A 69 16.11 4.17 6.56
C LYS A 69 15.82 2.83 5.89
N THR A 70 15.73 1.73 6.65
CA THR A 70 15.42 0.41 6.06
C THR A 70 14.01 0.28 5.47
N LEU A 71 13.12 1.23 5.78
CA LEU A 71 11.74 1.24 5.29
C LEU A 71 11.57 2.03 3.98
N GLU A 72 12.60 2.75 3.53
CA GLU A 72 12.53 3.57 2.30
C GLU A 72 12.36 2.69 1.06
N GLU A 73 13.24 1.71 0.86
CA GLU A 73 13.20 0.82 -0.31
C GLU A 73 11.89 0.00 -0.40
N PRO A 74 11.40 -0.65 0.67
CA PRO A 74 10.11 -1.35 0.64
C PRO A 74 8.93 -0.42 0.28
N ALA A 75 8.97 0.85 0.69
CA ALA A 75 7.94 1.82 0.33
C ALA A 75 7.95 2.15 -1.16
N ILE A 76 9.14 2.24 -1.77
CA ILE A 76 9.31 2.46 -3.21
C ILE A 76 8.88 1.21 -4.00
N GLU A 77 9.21 0.01 -3.54
CA GLU A 77 8.73 -1.24 -4.15
C GLU A 77 7.19 -1.32 -4.14
N MET A 78 6.56 -0.88 -3.05
CA MET A 78 5.10 -0.80 -2.96
C MET A 78 4.54 0.20 -3.98
N LEU A 79 5.17 1.37 -4.15
CA LEU A 79 4.80 2.33 -5.19
C LEU A 79 4.82 1.68 -6.57
N HIS A 80 5.91 1.04 -6.96
CA HIS A 80 6.03 0.36 -8.27
C HIS A 80 4.95 -0.71 -8.46
N THR A 81 4.69 -1.50 -7.42
CA THR A 81 3.65 -2.54 -7.45
C THR A 81 2.27 -1.95 -7.72
N VAL A 82 1.91 -0.88 -7.03
CA VAL A 82 0.62 -0.20 -7.23
C VAL A 82 0.56 0.45 -8.61
N THR A 83 1.64 1.07 -9.07
CA THR A 83 1.74 1.66 -10.42
C THR A 83 1.47 0.62 -11.51
N GLU A 84 2.03 -0.59 -11.38
CA GLU A 84 1.79 -1.67 -12.35
C GLU A 84 0.33 -2.15 -12.37
N ILE A 85 -0.30 -2.28 -11.21
CA ILE A 85 -1.74 -2.64 -11.11
C ILE A 85 -2.59 -1.58 -11.82
N VAL A 86 -2.31 -0.31 -11.56
CA VAL A 86 -3.05 0.82 -12.14
C VAL A 86 -2.82 0.90 -13.64
N ARG A 87 -1.57 0.75 -14.10
CA ARG A 87 -1.21 0.69 -15.52
C ARG A 87 -1.97 -0.41 -16.25
N ALA A 88 -2.01 -1.62 -15.68
CA ALA A 88 -2.74 -2.75 -16.26
C ALA A 88 -4.25 -2.48 -16.35
N ALA A 89 -4.84 -1.88 -15.31
CA ALA A 89 -6.25 -1.52 -15.29
C ALA A 89 -6.60 -0.49 -16.38
N PHE A 90 -5.85 0.63 -16.47
CA PHE A 90 -6.08 1.65 -17.49
C PHE A 90 -5.79 1.14 -18.91
N THR A 91 -4.79 0.28 -19.08
CA THR A 91 -4.50 -0.36 -20.38
C THR A 91 -5.68 -1.23 -20.82
N SER A 92 -6.21 -2.06 -19.93
CA SER A 92 -7.38 -2.90 -20.22
C SER A 92 -8.61 -2.06 -20.60
N VAL A 93 -8.83 -0.94 -19.92
CA VAL A 93 -9.91 -0.01 -20.25
C VAL A 93 -9.68 0.65 -21.62
N SER A 94 -8.46 1.06 -21.93
CA SER A 94 -8.11 1.64 -23.23
C SER A 94 -8.30 0.65 -24.39
N GLU A 95 -7.90 -0.61 -24.19
CA GLU A 95 -8.09 -1.68 -25.18
C GLU A 95 -9.58 -1.92 -25.45
N LYS A 96 -10.39 -2.08 -24.39
CA LYS A 96 -11.84 -2.35 -24.54
C LYS A 96 -12.61 -1.22 -25.24
N ASN A 97 -12.20 0.03 -25.05
CA ASN A 97 -12.95 1.18 -25.57
C ASN A 97 -12.41 1.68 -26.92
N PHE A 98 -11.12 1.51 -27.21
CA PHE A 98 -10.48 2.14 -28.36
C PHE A 98 -9.91 1.15 -29.37
N SER A 99 -10.00 -0.17 -29.17
CA SER A 99 -9.43 -1.17 -30.09
C SER A 99 -9.86 -1.04 -31.54
N GLU A 100 -11.09 -0.58 -31.80
CA GLU A 100 -11.61 -0.39 -33.17
C GLU A 100 -10.96 0.81 -33.90
N PHE A 101 -10.42 1.77 -33.13
CA PHE A 101 -9.74 2.97 -33.63
C PHE A 101 -8.25 2.89 -33.31
N TYR A 102 -7.48 2.24 -34.17
CA TYR A 102 -6.05 1.99 -33.95
C TYR A 102 -5.24 3.24 -33.60
N ASN A 103 -5.47 4.35 -34.32
CA ASN A 103 -4.75 5.61 -34.11
C ASN A 103 -5.06 6.21 -32.73
N LEU A 104 -6.33 6.20 -32.32
CA LEU A 104 -6.77 6.65 -31.00
C LEU A 104 -6.22 5.75 -29.89
N HIS A 105 -6.29 4.44 -30.06
CA HIS A 105 -5.77 3.48 -29.09
C HIS A 105 -4.26 3.65 -28.87
N ARG A 106 -3.49 3.74 -29.96
CA ARG A 106 -2.04 3.98 -29.91
C ARG A 106 -1.71 5.29 -29.20
N THR A 107 -2.41 6.36 -29.55
CA THR A 107 -2.21 7.69 -28.95
C THR A 107 -2.53 7.68 -27.47
N THR A 108 -3.65 7.05 -27.09
CA THR A 108 -4.08 6.89 -25.69
C THR A 108 -3.05 6.10 -24.90
N LYS A 109 -2.55 5.00 -25.45
CA LYS A 109 -1.52 4.16 -24.82
C LYS A 109 -0.22 4.93 -24.59
N SER A 110 0.22 5.72 -25.57
CA SER A 110 1.39 6.60 -25.41
C SER A 110 1.19 7.60 -24.28
N LYS A 111 0.08 8.33 -24.28
CA LYS A 111 -0.24 9.31 -23.22
C LYS A 111 -0.33 8.67 -21.83
N LEU A 112 -0.85 7.45 -21.75
CA LEU A 112 -0.95 6.70 -20.50
C LEU A 112 0.45 6.43 -19.92
N GLU A 113 1.38 5.95 -20.74
CA GLU A 113 2.77 5.69 -20.31
C GLU A 113 3.51 6.99 -19.94
N ASP A 114 3.32 8.07 -20.70
CA ASP A 114 3.92 9.38 -20.38
C ASP A 114 3.46 9.90 -19.02
N ILE A 115 2.14 9.87 -18.76
CA ILE A 115 1.57 10.30 -17.48
C ILE A 115 2.01 9.37 -16.35
N ARG A 116 2.09 8.06 -16.61
CA ARG A 116 2.53 7.05 -15.63
C ARG A 116 3.95 7.35 -15.17
N LEU A 117 4.90 7.53 -16.09
CA LEU A 117 6.29 7.82 -15.76
C LEU A 117 6.42 9.11 -14.94
N GLU A 118 5.69 10.15 -15.34
CA GLU A 118 5.70 11.44 -14.64
C GLU A 118 5.13 11.35 -13.22
N GLN A 119 3.98 10.68 -13.03
CA GLN A 119 3.38 10.52 -11.70
C GLN A 119 4.17 9.59 -10.80
N GLU A 120 4.76 8.53 -11.35
CA GLU A 120 5.63 7.61 -10.61
C GLU A 120 6.87 8.34 -10.09
N LYS A 121 7.49 9.18 -10.92
CA LYS A 121 8.63 10.01 -10.53
C LYS A 121 8.27 11.00 -9.39
N GLU A 122 7.17 11.73 -9.52
CA GLU A 122 6.71 12.68 -8.50
C GLU A 122 6.37 11.97 -7.16
N ALA A 123 5.74 10.80 -7.24
CA ALA A 123 5.45 9.98 -6.07
C ALA A 123 6.74 9.49 -5.39
N GLU A 124 7.70 8.98 -6.15
CA GLU A 124 8.98 8.52 -5.62
C GLU A 124 9.74 9.66 -4.92
N MET A 125 9.85 10.82 -5.57
CA MET A 125 10.49 12.01 -4.99
C MET A 125 9.81 12.41 -3.67
N SER A 126 8.47 12.38 -3.62
CA SER A 126 7.69 12.70 -2.43
C SER A 126 7.92 11.70 -1.29
N ILE A 127 7.95 10.40 -1.59
CA ILE A 127 8.24 9.35 -0.60
C ILE A 127 9.65 9.53 -0.04
N ARG A 128 10.66 9.70 -0.92
CA ARG A 128 12.05 9.91 -0.49
C ARG A 128 12.21 11.18 0.35
N LEU A 129 11.52 12.25 -0.01
CA LEU A 129 11.49 13.49 0.77
C LEU A 129 10.88 13.24 2.16
N HIS A 130 9.77 12.50 2.24
CA HIS A 130 9.15 12.13 3.51
C HIS A 130 10.12 11.33 4.40
N PHE A 131 10.83 10.35 3.86
CA PHE A 131 11.86 9.61 4.61
C PHE A 131 13.02 10.49 5.08
N LYS A 132 13.46 11.47 4.28
CA LYS A 132 14.47 12.46 4.70
C LYS A 132 13.97 13.30 5.88
N MET A 133 12.70 13.69 5.89
CA MET A 133 12.10 14.41 7.02
C MET A 133 12.00 13.54 8.28
N GLU A 134 11.64 12.27 8.14
CA GLU A 134 11.58 11.31 9.27
C GLU A 134 12.95 10.98 9.87
N GLN A 135 14.07 11.40 9.24
CA GLN A 135 15.40 11.37 9.89
C GLN A 135 15.56 12.44 10.99
N ILE A 136 14.67 13.42 11.03
CA ILE A 136 14.62 14.43 12.09
C ILE A 136 13.77 13.89 13.22
N ILE A 137 14.42 13.57 14.34
CA ILE A 137 13.70 13.03 15.50
C ILE A 137 12.95 14.15 16.20
N TYR A 138 11.65 14.13 15.98
CA TYR A 138 10.70 15.05 16.59
C TYR A 138 9.43 14.29 16.97
N CYS A 139 8.88 14.63 18.14
CA CYS A 139 7.56 14.19 18.59
C CYS A 139 7.02 15.21 19.59
N GLN A 140 5.71 15.46 19.57
CA GLN A 140 5.08 16.31 20.58
C GLN A 140 4.96 15.56 21.90
N ASP A 141 5.21 16.24 23.02
CA ASP A 141 5.25 15.64 24.36
C ASP A 141 4.00 14.83 24.71
N GLN A 142 2.81 15.35 24.37
CA GLN A 142 1.55 14.66 24.69
C GLN A 142 1.36 13.37 23.89
N ILE A 143 1.76 13.39 22.62
CA ILE A 143 1.71 12.21 21.74
C ILE A 143 2.71 11.18 22.25
N TYR A 144 3.93 11.62 22.55
CA TYR A 144 4.99 10.76 23.06
C TYR A 144 4.62 10.10 24.39
N ARG A 145 4.10 10.87 25.35
CA ARG A 145 3.65 10.33 26.64
C ARG A 145 2.53 9.30 26.47
N GLY A 146 1.57 9.56 25.59
CA GLY A 146 0.51 8.61 25.27
C GLY A 146 1.05 7.31 24.67
N ALA A 147 2.00 7.40 23.73
CA ALA A 147 2.66 6.23 23.14
C ALA A 147 3.45 5.42 24.18
N LEU A 148 4.19 6.11 25.06
CA LEU A 148 4.96 5.47 26.12
C LEU A 148 4.07 4.74 27.12
N GLN A 149 2.93 5.33 27.48
CA GLN A 149 1.95 4.69 28.34
C GLN A 149 1.40 3.40 27.71
N LYS A 150 1.03 3.43 26.43
CA LYS A 150 0.55 2.25 25.70
C LYS A 150 1.57 1.12 25.68
N VAL A 151 2.83 1.41 25.38
CA VAL A 151 3.91 0.40 25.35
C VAL A 151 4.05 -0.26 26.73
N ARG A 152 4.00 0.51 27.81
CA ARG A 152 4.08 -0.02 29.19
C ARG A 152 2.88 -0.90 29.55
N GLU A 153 1.68 -0.50 29.12
CA GLU A 153 0.46 -1.29 29.31
C GLU A 153 0.53 -2.63 28.54
N GLU A 154 0.98 -2.59 27.29
CA GLU A 154 1.17 -3.79 26.44
C GLU A 154 2.19 -4.77 27.05
N GLU A 155 3.33 -4.28 27.53
CA GLU A 155 4.35 -5.10 28.21
C GLU A 155 3.79 -5.73 29.51
N ALA A 156 3.06 -4.95 30.31
CA ALA A 156 2.45 -5.45 31.54
C ALA A 156 1.38 -6.53 31.28
N GLU A 157 0.64 -6.46 30.17
CA GLU A 157 -0.30 -7.48 29.76
C GLU A 157 0.39 -8.77 29.26
N GLU A 158 1.47 -8.64 28.49
CA GLU A 158 2.29 -9.78 28.03
C GLU A 158 2.92 -10.52 29.22
N GLU A 159 3.39 -9.80 30.24
CA GLU A 159 3.90 -10.40 31.48
C GLU A 159 2.84 -11.15 32.28
N LYS A 160 1.61 -10.62 32.36
CA LYS A 160 0.49 -11.31 33.04
C LYS A 160 0.11 -12.61 32.34
N LYS A 161 0.26 -12.68 31.01
CA LYS A 161 0.00 -13.88 30.22
C LYS A 161 1.10 -14.93 30.37
N THR A 162 2.35 -14.52 30.66
CA THR A 162 3.52 -15.42 30.80
C THR A 162 3.78 -15.88 32.24
N LYS A 163 3.38 -15.11 33.26
CA LYS A 163 3.59 -15.43 34.70
C LYS A 163 2.75 -16.59 35.26
N HIS A 164 1.96 -17.30 34.44
CA HIS A 164 1.30 -18.54 34.86
C HIS A 164 2.23 -19.77 34.97
N GLY A 165 3.54 -19.63 34.72
CA GLY A 165 4.50 -20.71 34.97
C GLY A 165 5.91 -20.19 35.22
N THR A 166 6.44 -20.49 36.41
CA THR A 166 7.85 -20.38 36.83
C THR A 166 8.28 -19.04 37.46
N SER A 167 8.41 -19.07 38.79
CA SER A 167 9.08 -18.07 39.61
C SER A 167 10.51 -18.53 39.94
N SER A 168 11.54 -17.77 39.55
CA SER A 168 12.87 -17.88 40.15
C SER A 168 13.54 -16.51 40.20
N SER A 169 14.00 -16.16 41.40
CA SER A 169 14.62 -14.88 41.77
C SER A 169 16.09 -14.80 41.36
N SER A 170 16.48 -13.71 40.70
CA SER A 170 17.89 -13.35 40.49
C SER A 170 18.06 -11.81 40.49
N GLN A 171 18.03 -11.24 41.70
CA GLN A 171 17.99 -9.79 41.97
C GLN A 171 19.18 -8.95 41.47
N SER A 172 20.29 -9.55 41.03
CA SER A 172 21.47 -8.81 40.55
C SER A 172 21.52 -8.63 39.02
N GLN A 173 20.87 -9.51 38.26
CA GLN A 173 20.64 -9.28 36.82
C GLN A 173 19.44 -8.35 36.59
N ASP A 174 18.45 -8.37 37.50
CA ASP A 174 17.20 -7.62 37.40
C ASP A 174 17.38 -6.10 37.22
N LEU A 175 18.41 -5.48 37.83
CA LEU A 175 18.64 -4.02 37.75
C LEU A 175 19.23 -3.58 36.40
N GLN A 176 20.15 -4.37 35.85
CA GLN A 176 20.73 -4.12 34.51
C GLN A 176 19.68 -4.35 33.43
N THR A 177 18.87 -5.41 33.58
CA THR A 177 17.72 -5.64 32.69
C THR A 177 16.65 -4.56 32.84
N SER A 178 16.45 -3.99 34.04
CA SER A 178 15.50 -2.90 34.27
C SER A 178 15.92 -1.60 33.59
N SER A 179 17.19 -1.20 33.68
CA SER A 179 17.73 -0.02 32.98
C SER A 179 17.56 -0.16 31.47
N MET A 180 17.96 -1.31 30.92
CA MET A 180 17.83 -1.60 29.49
C MET A 180 16.37 -1.64 29.04
N ALA A 181 15.46 -2.20 29.84
CA ALA A 181 14.03 -2.25 29.56
C ALA A 181 13.43 -0.83 29.45
N GLU A 182 13.83 0.11 30.30
CA GLU A 182 13.38 1.52 30.18
C GLU A 182 13.81 2.14 28.84
N ILE A 183 15.06 1.90 28.41
CA ILE A 183 15.55 2.35 27.09
C ILE A 183 14.68 1.77 25.97
N PHE A 184 14.33 0.49 26.08
CA PHE A 184 13.47 -0.19 25.11
C PHE A 184 12.07 0.40 25.02
N GLN A 185 11.46 0.73 26.15
CA GLN A 185 10.14 1.36 26.17
C GLN A 185 10.16 2.69 25.43
N HIS A 186 11.17 3.52 25.68
CA HIS A 186 11.32 4.81 25.01
C HIS A 186 11.54 4.68 23.50
N LEU A 187 12.37 3.72 23.07
CA LEU A 187 12.59 3.40 21.66
C LEU A 187 11.31 2.89 20.99
N ASN A 188 10.60 1.96 21.63
CA ASN A 188 9.36 1.40 21.11
C ASN A 188 8.26 2.46 20.99
N ALA A 189 8.12 3.33 21.98
CA ALA A 189 7.16 4.42 21.95
C ALA A 189 7.37 5.32 20.73
N TYR A 190 8.61 5.75 20.49
CA TYR A 190 8.90 6.59 19.32
C TYR A 190 8.75 5.83 17.99
N ARG A 191 9.24 4.58 17.95
CA ARG A 191 9.13 3.71 16.78
C ARG A 191 7.66 3.52 16.38
N GLN A 192 6.76 3.35 17.34
CA GLN A 192 5.34 3.19 17.09
C GLN A 192 4.74 4.44 16.44
N GLU A 193 5.10 5.64 16.94
CA GLU A 193 4.63 6.90 16.36
C GLU A 193 5.20 7.15 14.96
N ALA A 194 6.50 6.89 14.75
CA ALA A 194 7.09 6.97 13.42
C ALA A 194 6.45 5.97 12.45
N HIS A 195 6.18 4.75 12.91
CA HIS A 195 5.48 3.75 12.13
C HIS A 195 4.09 4.22 11.71
N ASN A 196 3.29 4.76 12.64
CA ASN A 196 1.94 5.26 12.35
C ASN A 196 1.94 6.40 11.33
N ARG A 197 2.93 7.31 11.40
CA ARG A 197 3.08 8.40 10.41
C ARG A 197 3.40 7.84 9.03
N ILE A 198 4.41 6.99 8.92
CA ILE A 198 4.84 6.39 7.64
C ILE A 198 3.73 5.54 7.04
N SER A 199 3.07 4.70 7.86
CA SER A 199 1.99 3.81 7.41
C SER A 199 0.75 4.56 6.95
N SER A 200 0.54 5.79 7.43
CA SER A 200 -0.56 6.65 7.00
C SER A 200 -0.17 7.47 5.76
N HIS A 201 1.03 8.03 5.76
CA HIS A 201 1.43 9.02 4.77
C HIS A 201 1.88 8.40 3.45
N VAL A 202 2.63 7.29 3.48
CA VAL A 202 3.11 6.65 2.24
C VAL A 202 1.94 6.17 1.36
N PRO A 203 0.92 5.45 1.87
CA PRO A 203 -0.23 5.09 1.05
C PRO A 203 -1.01 6.30 0.53
N LEU A 204 -1.09 7.38 1.31
CA LEU A 204 -1.74 8.62 0.90
C LEU A 204 -1.02 9.29 -0.28
N ILE A 205 0.32 9.34 -0.25
CA ILE A 205 1.13 9.84 -1.37
C ILE A 205 0.84 9.01 -2.63
N ILE A 206 0.90 7.68 -2.52
CA ILE A 206 0.65 6.78 -3.66
C ILE A 206 -0.76 6.97 -4.21
N GLN A 207 -1.78 7.00 -3.34
CA GLN A 207 -3.17 7.21 -3.76
C GLN A 207 -3.36 8.57 -4.43
N TYR A 208 -2.71 9.62 -3.92
CA TYR A 208 -2.79 10.94 -4.50
C TYR A 208 -2.18 10.98 -5.91
N PHE A 209 -0.94 10.54 -6.09
CA PHE A 209 -0.25 10.64 -7.38
C PHE A 209 -0.72 9.59 -8.39
N ILE A 210 -0.74 8.32 -8.00
CA ILE A 210 -0.94 7.20 -8.92
C ILE A 210 -2.42 6.98 -9.25
N LEU A 211 -3.36 7.37 -8.38
CA LEU A 211 -4.79 7.26 -8.67
C LEU A 211 -5.39 8.61 -9.02
N LYS A 212 -5.40 9.57 -8.09
CA LYS A 212 -6.15 10.82 -8.26
C LYS A 212 -5.55 11.72 -9.34
N MET A 213 -4.28 12.10 -9.19
CA MET A 213 -3.60 12.97 -10.15
C MET A 213 -3.43 12.32 -11.51
N PHE A 214 -3.11 11.02 -11.54
CA PHE A 214 -3.07 10.25 -12.77
C PHE A 214 -4.40 10.34 -13.54
N ALA A 215 -5.53 10.05 -12.88
CA ALA A 215 -6.85 10.09 -13.51
C ALA A 215 -7.21 11.50 -14.01
N GLU A 216 -6.97 12.52 -13.19
CA GLU A 216 -7.22 13.92 -13.57
C GLU A 216 -6.38 14.35 -14.78
N ARG A 217 -5.08 14.01 -14.80
CA ARG A 217 -4.19 14.30 -15.94
C ARG A 217 -4.59 13.53 -17.18
N LEU A 218 -4.99 12.27 -17.04
CA LEU A 218 -5.44 11.46 -18.16
C LEU A 218 -6.72 12.03 -18.77
N GLN A 219 -7.72 12.36 -17.96
CA GLN A 219 -8.96 12.97 -18.44
C GLN A 219 -8.70 14.28 -19.19
N LYS A 220 -7.88 15.17 -18.61
CA LYS A 220 -7.47 16.43 -19.27
C LYS A 220 -6.73 16.15 -20.58
N GLY A 221 -5.78 15.21 -20.58
CA GLY A 221 -5.01 14.84 -21.75
C GLY A 221 -5.85 14.23 -22.87
N MET A 222 -6.89 13.47 -22.54
CA MET A 222 -7.85 12.92 -23.51
C MET A 222 -8.75 14.01 -24.09
N LEU A 223 -9.21 14.97 -23.28
CA LEU A 223 -9.98 16.12 -23.77
C LEU A 223 -9.15 17.03 -24.67
N GLN A 224 -7.86 17.21 -24.38
CA GLN A 224 -6.95 17.98 -25.23
C GLN A 224 -6.81 17.39 -26.64
N LEU A 225 -6.91 16.07 -26.81
CA LEU A 225 -6.89 15.44 -28.14
C LEU A 225 -8.05 15.89 -29.04
N LEU A 226 -9.15 16.39 -28.46
CA LEU A 226 -10.33 16.82 -29.21
C LEU A 226 -10.22 18.26 -29.73
N GLN A 227 -9.21 19.03 -29.29
CA GLN A 227 -9.10 20.45 -29.63
C GLN A 227 -8.71 20.67 -31.10
N ASP A 228 -7.91 19.77 -31.68
CA ASP A 228 -7.51 19.83 -33.08
C ASP A 228 -8.47 18.98 -33.94
N LYS A 229 -9.25 19.65 -34.78
CA LYS A 229 -10.27 19.04 -35.63
C LYS A 229 -9.67 18.07 -36.66
N ASP A 230 -8.53 18.43 -37.23
CA ASP A 230 -7.89 17.62 -38.26
C ASP A 230 -7.29 16.36 -37.65
N SER A 231 -6.65 16.50 -36.48
CA SER A 231 -6.19 15.37 -35.67
C SER A 231 -7.32 14.45 -35.22
N CYS A 232 -8.49 14.99 -34.87
CA CYS A 232 -9.64 14.18 -34.45
C CYS A 232 -10.12 13.24 -35.57
N SER A 233 -10.16 13.72 -36.82
CA SER A 233 -10.52 12.89 -37.98
C SER A 233 -9.53 11.74 -38.20
N TRP A 234 -8.24 11.98 -37.97
CA TRP A 234 -7.19 10.97 -38.07
C TRP A 234 -7.24 9.95 -36.93
N LEU A 235 -7.51 10.40 -35.70
CA LEU A 235 -7.63 9.54 -34.51
C LEU A 235 -8.81 8.57 -34.64
N LEU A 236 -9.95 9.05 -35.15
CA LEU A 236 -11.19 8.28 -35.33
C LEU A 236 -11.26 7.52 -36.66
N LYS A 237 -10.15 7.43 -37.39
CA LYS A 237 -10.10 6.64 -38.62
C LYS A 237 -10.17 5.14 -38.29
N GLU A 238 -11.28 4.51 -38.66
CA GLU A 238 -11.45 3.06 -38.54
C GLU A 238 -10.44 2.29 -39.40
N GLN A 239 -10.13 1.06 -39.00
CA GLN A 239 -9.40 0.12 -39.84
C GLN A 239 -10.18 -0.23 -41.13
N SER A 240 -9.46 -0.57 -42.20
CA SER A 240 -10.06 -0.99 -43.47
C SER A 240 -11.03 -2.14 -43.28
N ASP A 241 -10.62 -3.15 -42.52
CA ASP A 241 -11.34 -4.41 -42.39
C ASP A 241 -12.64 -4.23 -41.62
N THR A 242 -12.63 -3.43 -40.54
CA THR A 242 -13.83 -3.10 -39.77
C THR A 242 -14.80 -2.25 -40.60
N SER A 243 -14.27 -1.31 -41.37
CA SER A 243 -15.05 -0.47 -42.29
C SER A 243 -15.70 -1.28 -43.41
N GLU A 244 -14.97 -2.19 -44.03
CA GLU A 244 -15.48 -3.09 -45.06
C GLU A 244 -16.53 -4.05 -44.52
N LYS A 245 -16.27 -4.67 -43.37
CA LYS A 245 -17.25 -5.55 -42.69
C LYS A 245 -18.53 -4.79 -42.35
N ARG A 246 -18.41 -3.56 -41.87
CA ARG A 246 -19.55 -2.68 -41.57
C ARG A 246 -20.36 -2.35 -42.82
N LYS A 247 -19.70 -2.03 -43.94
CA LYS A 247 -20.38 -1.81 -45.24
C LYS A 247 -21.12 -3.06 -45.70
N PHE A 248 -20.45 -4.21 -45.69
CA PHE A 248 -21.04 -5.50 -46.07
C PHE A 248 -22.27 -5.86 -45.23
N LEU A 249 -22.20 -5.70 -43.90
CA LEU A 249 -23.31 -5.97 -43.00
C LEU A 249 -24.50 -5.02 -43.25
N LYS A 250 -24.25 -3.74 -43.50
CA LYS A 250 -25.30 -2.76 -43.85
C LYS A 250 -26.01 -3.13 -45.14
N GLU A 251 -25.26 -3.52 -46.18
CA GLU A 251 -25.83 -3.96 -47.45
C GLU A 251 -26.65 -5.23 -47.31
N ARG A 252 -26.15 -6.20 -46.53
CA ARG A 252 -26.89 -7.43 -46.22
C ARG A 252 -28.19 -7.13 -45.47
N LEU A 253 -28.14 -6.24 -44.47
CA LEU A 253 -29.33 -5.80 -43.73
C LEU A 253 -30.35 -5.14 -44.66
N ALA A 254 -29.91 -4.28 -45.58
CA ALA A 254 -30.78 -3.62 -46.55
C ALA A 254 -31.47 -4.64 -47.47
N ARG A 255 -30.73 -5.64 -47.97
CA ARG A 255 -31.29 -6.74 -48.78
C ARG A 255 -32.32 -7.55 -48.00
N LEU A 256 -32.03 -7.90 -46.73
CA LEU A 256 -32.96 -8.63 -45.87
C LEU A 256 -34.23 -7.81 -45.58
N ALA A 257 -34.09 -6.50 -45.33
CA ALA A 257 -35.23 -5.61 -45.14
C ALA A 257 -36.11 -5.54 -46.41
N GLN A 258 -35.50 -5.50 -47.60
CA GLN A 258 -36.24 -5.54 -48.86
C GLN A 258 -36.96 -6.88 -49.06
N ALA A 259 -36.32 -8.01 -48.76
CA ALA A 259 -36.93 -9.33 -48.82
C ALA A 259 -38.14 -9.44 -47.86
N ARG A 260 -37.99 -8.96 -46.63
CA ARG A 260 -39.10 -8.90 -45.66
C ARG A 260 -40.27 -8.07 -46.17
N ARG A 261 -40.00 -6.89 -46.77
CA ARG A 261 -41.05 -6.05 -47.39
C ARG A 261 -41.77 -6.77 -48.53
N ARG A 262 -41.06 -7.58 -49.32
CA ARG A 262 -41.67 -8.37 -50.41
C ARG A 262 -42.54 -9.49 -49.87
N LEU A 263 -42.07 -10.22 -48.86
CA LEU A 263 -42.86 -11.26 -48.18
C LEU A 263 -44.13 -10.70 -47.56
N ALA A 264 -44.07 -9.52 -46.94
CA ALA A 264 -45.25 -8.86 -46.37
C ALA A 264 -46.33 -8.47 -47.40
N LYS A 265 -45.99 -8.39 -48.70
CA LYS A 265 -46.95 -8.14 -49.78
C LYS A 265 -47.68 -9.40 -50.25
N PHE A 266 -47.25 -10.57 -49.80
CA PHE A 266 -47.94 -11.83 -50.01
C PHE A 266 -48.47 -12.32 -48.66
N PRO A 267 -49.57 -11.72 -48.13
CA PRO A 267 -50.30 -12.37 -47.06
C PRO A 267 -50.87 -13.68 -47.61
N GLY A 268 -50.65 -14.78 -46.89
CA GLY A 268 -51.29 -16.06 -47.19
C GLY A 268 -52.80 -15.97 -47.11
#